data_AF-Q3ULI3-F1
#
_entry.id   AF-Q3ULI3-F1
#
_cell.length_a   1.000
_cell.length_b   1.000
_cell.length_c   1.000
_cell.angle_alpha   90.00
_cell.angle_beta   90.00
_cell.angle_gamma   90.00
#
_symmetry.space_group_name_H-M   'P 1'
#
loop_
_entity.id
_entity.type
_entity.pdbx_description
1 polymer ?
#
loop_
_entity_poly.entity_id
_entity_poly.type
_entity_poly.pdbx_seq_one_letter_code
_entity_poly.pdbx_strand_id
1 'polypeptide(L)'
;MSGEDVPHRAESSEARAAAVSDIQDLMRRKEEIEAEIKANYDVLESQKGIGMNEPLVDCEGYPRADVDLYQVRTARHNIICLQNDHKALMKQVEEALHQLHARDKEKQARDMAEAREEAMNRRLASNSPVLPQAFARVNSISPGSPASIAGLQVDDEIVEFGSVNTQNFQSVQNVGTVVQHSEGMVSGEPCEVGVSPQEGYNPQVENHWSRWTAQPSLLALLVLAQRLL
;
A
#
# COMPACT_ATOMS: atom_id res chain seq x y z
N MET A 1 26.35 -9.40 2.76
CA MET A 1 25.05 -9.31 2.04
C MET A 1 24.92 -7.88 1.61
N SER A 2 25.33 -7.61 0.38
CA SER A 2 25.50 -6.29 -0.19
C SER A 2 24.14 -5.80 -0.68
N GLY A 3 23.66 -4.69 -0.12
CA GLY A 3 22.47 -4.01 -0.62
C GLY A 3 22.83 -3.24 -1.88
N GLU A 4 22.36 -3.72 -3.02
CA GLU A 4 22.37 -3.03 -4.31
C GLU A 4 20.92 -2.89 -4.78
N ASP A 5 20.19 -1.93 -4.23
CA ASP A 5 18.81 -1.58 -4.65
C ASP A 5 18.66 -0.05 -4.70
N VAL A 6 19.37 0.59 -5.64
CA VAL A 6 19.23 2.04 -5.92
C VAL A 6 19.20 2.46 -7.43
N PRO A 7 19.43 1.63 -8.49
CA PRO A 7 19.50 2.19 -9.85
C PRO A 7 18.16 2.69 -10.41
N HIS A 8 17.05 2.00 -10.13
CA HIS A 8 15.80 2.20 -10.89
C HIS A 8 15.10 3.56 -10.67
N ARG A 9 15.32 4.20 -9.52
CA ARG A 9 14.60 5.44 -9.20
C ARG A 9 15.15 6.65 -9.96
N ALA A 10 16.47 6.70 -10.17
CA ALA A 10 17.16 7.77 -10.90
C ALA A 10 16.88 7.71 -12.41
N GLU A 11 16.98 6.52 -13.00
CA GLU A 11 16.71 6.30 -14.44
C GLU A 11 15.28 6.71 -14.84
N SER A 12 14.29 6.46 -13.96
CA SER A 12 12.90 6.85 -14.22
C SER A 12 12.68 8.38 -14.23
N SER A 13 13.50 9.14 -13.53
CA SER A 13 13.40 10.60 -13.46
C SER A 13 14.02 11.26 -14.69
N GLU A 14 15.17 10.75 -15.14
CA GLU A 14 15.85 11.23 -16.35
C GLU A 14 15.02 10.93 -17.61
N ALA A 15 14.41 9.74 -17.70
CA ALA A 15 13.52 9.39 -18.80
C ALA A 15 12.29 10.31 -18.88
N ARG A 16 11.74 10.75 -17.74
CA ARG A 16 10.63 11.72 -17.70
C ARG A 16 11.09 13.11 -18.17
N ALA A 17 12.26 13.55 -17.73
CA ALA A 17 12.83 14.83 -18.16
C ALA A 17 13.10 14.85 -19.68
N ALA A 18 13.64 13.76 -20.23
CA ALA A 18 13.83 13.59 -21.67
C ALA A 18 12.50 13.66 -22.43
N ALA A 19 11.48 12.90 -22.00
CA ALA A 19 10.17 12.93 -22.64
C ALA A 19 9.50 14.31 -22.59
N VAL A 20 9.67 15.05 -21.50
CA VAL A 20 9.17 16.43 -21.37
C VAL A 20 9.91 17.38 -22.33
N SER A 21 11.24 17.22 -22.48
CA SER A 21 12.03 17.97 -23.45
C SER A 21 11.57 17.69 -24.88
N ASP A 22 11.36 16.42 -25.22
CA ASP A 22 10.89 16.01 -26.55
C ASP A 22 9.52 16.65 -26.87
N ILE A 23 8.60 16.68 -25.89
CA ILE A 23 7.29 17.34 -26.04
C ILE A 23 7.46 18.85 -26.27
N GLN A 24 8.36 19.52 -25.54
CA GLN A 24 8.63 20.96 -25.72
C GLN A 24 9.19 21.25 -27.12
N ASP A 25 10.07 20.38 -27.63
CA ASP A 25 10.63 20.52 -28.96
C ASP A 25 9.58 20.29 -30.05
N LEU A 26 8.68 19.32 -29.87
CA LEU A 26 7.52 19.15 -30.75
C LEU A 26 6.59 20.37 -30.75
N MET A 27 6.35 20.99 -29.59
CA MET A 27 5.55 22.22 -29.48
C MET A 27 6.22 23.40 -30.19
N ARG A 28 7.54 23.55 -30.04
CA ARG A 28 8.31 24.57 -30.74
C ARG A 28 8.21 24.38 -32.26
N ARG A 29 8.37 23.14 -32.73
CA ARG A 29 8.28 22.82 -34.15
C ARG A 29 6.87 23.09 -34.71
N LYS A 30 5.83 22.84 -33.90
CA LYS A 30 4.45 23.22 -34.25
C LYS A 30 4.32 24.73 -34.45
N GLU A 31 4.86 25.54 -33.54
CA GLU A 31 4.82 27.01 -33.66
C GLU A 31 5.56 27.52 -34.90
N GLU A 32 6.71 26.91 -35.23
CA GLU A 32 7.46 27.21 -36.46
C GLU A 32 6.61 26.93 -37.72
N ILE A 33 5.98 25.76 -37.79
CA ILE A 33 5.11 25.40 -38.92
C ILE A 33 3.89 26.33 -39.00
N GLU A 34 3.28 26.68 -37.86
CA GLU A 34 2.15 27.63 -37.82
C GLU A 34 2.57 29.02 -38.32
N ALA A 35 3.77 29.47 -37.98
CA ALA A 35 4.34 30.72 -38.48
C ALA A 35 4.60 30.66 -39.99
N GLU A 36 5.15 29.56 -40.50
CA GLU A 36 5.35 29.35 -41.95
C GLU A 36 4.03 29.29 -42.72
N ILE A 37 3.03 28.58 -42.20
CA ILE A 37 1.68 28.55 -42.79
C ILE A 37 1.12 29.97 -42.87
N LYS A 38 1.20 30.73 -41.78
CA LYS A 38 0.74 32.12 -41.74
C LYS A 38 1.46 32.99 -42.78
N ALA A 39 2.78 32.89 -42.87
CA ALA A 39 3.55 33.64 -43.86
C ALA A 39 3.13 33.32 -45.30
N ASN A 40 2.85 32.04 -45.63
CA ASN A 40 2.35 31.67 -46.96
C ASN A 40 0.92 32.19 -47.20
N TYR A 41 0.06 32.25 -46.17
CA TYR A 41 -1.25 32.87 -46.27
C TYR A 41 -1.16 34.38 -46.52
N ASP A 42 -0.24 35.07 -45.84
CA ASP A 42 0.00 36.50 -46.06
C ASP A 42 0.47 36.77 -47.51
N VAL A 43 1.29 35.88 -48.08
CA VAL A 43 1.65 35.92 -49.51
C VAL A 43 0.42 35.78 -50.39
N LEU A 44 -0.50 34.86 -50.09
CA LEU A 44 -1.75 34.72 -50.86
C LEU A 44 -2.66 35.94 -50.72
N GLU A 45 -2.79 36.51 -49.52
CA GLU A 45 -3.62 37.71 -49.28
C GLU A 45 -3.06 38.95 -49.99
N SER A 46 -1.74 39.04 -50.15
CA SER A 46 -1.11 40.09 -50.95
C SER A 46 -1.50 40.04 -52.43
N GLN A 47 -1.91 38.86 -52.93
CA GLN A 47 -2.36 38.68 -54.29
C GLN A 47 -3.85 39.01 -54.40
N LYS A 48 -4.22 39.74 -55.45
CA LYS A 48 -5.54 40.35 -55.66
C LYS A 48 -6.70 39.32 -55.61
N GLY A 49 -7.26 39.09 -54.43
CA GLY A 49 -8.48 38.28 -54.23
C GLY A 49 -8.37 36.80 -54.60
N ILE A 50 -7.16 36.24 -54.67
CA ILE A 50 -6.95 34.81 -54.92
C ILE A 50 -6.58 34.12 -53.61
N GLY A 51 -7.57 33.48 -52.98
CA GLY A 51 -7.36 32.65 -51.80
C GLY A 51 -6.82 31.25 -52.14
N MET A 52 -7.19 30.26 -51.34
CA MET A 52 -6.66 28.90 -51.45
C MET A 52 -7.31 28.05 -52.55
N ASN A 53 -8.57 28.35 -52.90
CA ASN A 53 -9.40 27.49 -53.76
C ASN A 53 -9.86 28.19 -55.05
N GLU A 54 -9.50 29.45 -55.22
CA GLU A 54 -9.99 30.31 -56.28
C GLU A 54 -9.36 29.93 -57.64
N PRO A 55 -10.10 30.07 -58.74
CA PRO A 55 -9.61 29.74 -60.06
C PRO A 55 -8.48 30.68 -60.50
N LEU A 56 -7.41 30.08 -61.04
CA LEU A 56 -6.24 30.78 -61.56
C LEU A 56 -6.36 31.18 -63.04
N VAL A 57 -7.55 30.98 -63.60
CA VAL A 57 -7.89 31.30 -64.99
C VAL A 57 -8.97 32.37 -65.01
N ASP A 58 -9.02 33.12 -66.10
CA ASP A 58 -10.09 34.07 -66.37
C ASP A 58 -11.35 33.36 -66.93
N CYS A 59 -12.35 34.15 -67.30
CA CYS A 59 -13.61 33.65 -67.87
C CYS A 59 -13.47 33.04 -69.28
N GLU A 60 -12.38 33.35 -69.98
CA GLU A 60 -12.08 32.82 -71.32
C GLU A 60 -11.19 31.57 -71.26
N GLY A 61 -10.70 31.21 -70.07
CA GLY A 61 -9.87 30.03 -69.82
C GLY A 61 -8.36 30.29 -69.97
N TYR A 62 -7.94 31.55 -70.05
CA TYR A 62 -6.53 31.92 -70.11
C TYR A 62 -5.96 32.17 -68.71
N PRO A 63 -4.63 32.01 -68.52
CA PRO A 63 -3.99 32.31 -67.25
C PRO A 63 -4.15 33.79 -66.91
N ARG A 64 -4.59 34.09 -65.68
CA ARG A 64 -4.77 35.44 -65.18
C ARG A 64 -3.45 36.23 -65.22
N ALA A 65 -3.44 37.35 -65.93
CA ALA A 65 -2.29 38.25 -66.02
C ALA A 65 -2.18 39.23 -64.85
N ASP A 66 -3.25 39.37 -64.06
CA ASP A 66 -3.34 40.27 -62.90
C ASP A 66 -2.70 39.70 -61.63
N VAL A 67 -2.31 38.42 -61.63
CA VAL A 67 -1.75 37.73 -60.46
C VAL A 67 -0.52 36.90 -60.83
N ASP A 68 0.44 36.83 -59.91
CA ASP A 68 1.58 35.92 -60.06
C ASP A 68 1.16 34.47 -59.76
N LEU A 69 0.83 33.75 -60.83
CA LEU A 69 0.42 32.34 -60.81
C LEU A 69 1.47 31.42 -60.20
N TYR A 70 2.76 31.74 -60.35
CA TYR A 70 3.84 30.91 -59.84
C TYR A 70 3.94 31.02 -58.33
N GLN A 71 3.89 32.25 -57.80
CA GLN A 71 3.88 32.48 -56.36
C GLN A 71 2.63 31.88 -55.72
N VAL A 72 1.45 32.07 -56.30
CA VAL A 72 0.20 31.50 -55.77
C VAL A 72 0.24 29.97 -55.75
N ARG A 73 0.68 29.32 -56.84
CA ARG A 73 0.77 27.85 -56.87
C ARG A 73 1.76 27.32 -55.84
N THR A 74 2.90 27.98 -55.70
CA THR A 74 3.93 27.60 -54.72
C THR A 74 3.41 27.76 -53.31
N ALA A 75 2.82 28.91 -52.97
CA ALA A 75 2.23 29.16 -51.66
C ALA A 75 1.10 28.18 -51.33
N ARG A 76 0.21 27.89 -52.28
CA ARG A 76 -0.84 26.88 -52.11
C ARG A 76 -0.26 25.49 -51.85
N HIS A 77 0.74 25.08 -52.61
CA HIS A 77 1.38 23.79 -52.41
C HIS A 77 2.03 23.69 -51.02
N ASN A 78 2.80 24.71 -50.64
CA ASN A 78 3.48 24.78 -49.35
C ASN A 78 2.49 24.72 -48.18
N ILE A 79 1.39 25.48 -48.23
CA ILE A 79 0.36 25.45 -47.19
C ILE A 79 -0.22 24.05 -47.05
N ILE A 80 -0.53 23.35 -48.15
CA ILE A 80 -1.10 21.99 -48.07
C ILE A 80 -0.10 21.03 -47.44
N CYS A 81 1.16 21.08 -47.84
CA CYS A 81 2.22 20.26 -47.26
C CYS A 81 2.39 20.54 -45.76
N LEU A 82 2.57 21.81 -45.39
CA LEU A 82 2.73 22.24 -44.00
C LEU A 82 1.52 21.92 -43.13
N GLN A 83 0.30 22.01 -43.67
CA GLN A 83 -0.91 21.60 -42.94
C GLN A 83 -0.96 20.10 -42.67
N ASN A 84 -0.46 19.27 -43.59
CA ASN A 84 -0.36 17.83 -43.36
C ASN A 84 0.71 17.52 -42.32
N ASP A 85 1.85 18.21 -42.37
CA ASP A 85 2.93 18.07 -41.40
C ASP A 85 2.48 18.54 -40.01
N HIS A 86 1.74 19.65 -39.92
CA HIS A 86 1.15 20.14 -38.68
C HIS A 86 0.19 19.11 -38.07
N LYS A 87 -0.69 18.50 -38.87
CA LYS A 87 -1.57 17.41 -38.41
C LYS A 87 -0.76 16.22 -37.91
N ALA A 88 0.33 15.86 -38.59
CA ALA A 88 1.20 14.76 -38.17
C ALA A 88 1.90 15.09 -36.84
N LEU A 89 2.42 16.30 -36.67
CA LEU A 89 3.04 16.77 -35.41
C LEU A 89 2.03 16.79 -34.26
N MET A 90 0.81 17.29 -34.48
CA MET A 90 -0.23 17.31 -33.45
C MET A 90 -0.54 15.90 -32.94
N LYS A 91 -0.57 14.91 -33.83
CA LYS A 91 -0.72 13.50 -33.45
C LYS A 91 0.47 12.99 -32.63
N GLN A 92 1.70 13.37 -32.99
CA GLN A 92 2.90 12.99 -32.22
C GLN A 92 2.89 13.61 -30.82
N VAL A 93 2.47 14.87 -30.69
CA VAL A 93 2.33 15.54 -29.38
C VAL A 93 1.29 14.84 -28.50
N GLU A 94 0.14 14.49 -29.07
CA GLU A 94 -0.91 13.73 -28.36
C GLU A 94 -0.37 12.38 -27.86
N GLU A 95 0.32 11.64 -28.73
CA GLU A 95 0.88 10.34 -28.40
C GLU A 95 1.96 10.44 -27.31
N ALA A 96 2.88 11.40 -27.42
CA ALA A 96 3.92 11.63 -26.42
C ALA A 96 3.33 11.98 -25.04
N LEU A 97 2.29 12.81 -25.00
CA LEU A 97 1.61 13.16 -23.76
C LEU A 97 0.89 11.96 -23.13
N HIS A 98 0.20 11.16 -23.95
CA HIS A 98 -0.44 9.94 -23.49
C HIS A 98 0.57 8.93 -22.94
N GLN A 99 1.73 8.77 -23.58
CA GLN A 99 2.80 7.89 -23.10
C GLN A 99 3.37 8.37 -21.76
N LEU A 100 3.58 9.68 -21.59
CA LEU A 100 4.05 10.25 -20.33
C LEU A 100 3.06 9.98 -19.19
N HIS A 101 1.77 10.25 -19.41
CA HIS A 101 0.73 10.03 -18.41
C HIS A 101 0.49 8.55 -18.11
N ALA A 102 0.57 7.67 -19.12
CA ALA A 102 0.46 6.23 -18.93
C ALA A 102 1.57 5.70 -18.02
N ARG A 103 2.81 6.14 -18.26
CA ARG A 103 3.98 5.79 -17.43
C ARG A 103 3.83 6.29 -16.00
N ASP A 104 3.36 7.52 -15.83
CA ASP A 104 3.14 8.11 -14.51
C ASP A 104 2.08 7.36 -13.71
N LYS A 105 0.97 6.99 -14.37
CA LYS A 105 -0.10 6.21 -13.77
C LYS A 105 0.36 4.80 -13.38
N GLU A 106 1.14 4.14 -14.23
CA GLU A 106 1.70 2.83 -13.93
C GLU A 106 2.64 2.88 -12.74
N LYS A 107 3.55 3.86 -12.71
CA LYS A 107 4.47 4.06 -11.58
C LYS A 107 3.71 4.34 -10.29
N GLN A 108 2.72 5.23 -10.32
CA GLN A 108 1.89 5.53 -9.16
C GLN A 108 1.12 4.28 -8.67
N ALA A 109 0.63 3.43 -9.59
CA ALA A 109 -0.04 2.19 -9.22
C ALA A 109 0.91 1.18 -8.58
N ARG A 110 2.16 1.06 -9.08
CA ARG A 110 3.20 0.21 -8.49
C ARG A 110 3.58 0.70 -7.09
N ASP A 111 3.89 1.98 -6.95
CA ASP A 111 4.24 2.59 -5.66
C ASP A 111 3.12 2.40 -4.62
N MET A 112 1.84 2.51 -5.04
CA MET A 112 0.69 2.24 -4.15
C MET A 112 0.53 0.75 -3.80
N ALA A 113 0.82 -0.16 -4.73
CA ALA A 113 0.77 -1.60 -4.47
C ALA A 113 1.86 -2.03 -3.49
N GLU A 114 3.08 -1.55 -3.67
CA GLU A 114 4.21 -1.77 -2.77
C GLU A 114 3.91 -1.22 -1.36
N ALA A 115 3.42 0.03 -1.27
CA ALA A 115 3.04 0.61 0.03
C ALA A 115 1.93 -0.18 0.73
N ARG A 116 0.98 -0.76 -0.03
CA ARG A 116 -0.09 -1.60 0.50
C ARG A 116 0.44 -2.95 0.99
N GLU A 117 1.36 -3.56 0.25
CA GLU A 117 2.04 -4.79 0.64
C GLU A 117 2.88 -4.58 1.91
N GLU A 118 3.66 -3.50 1.99
CA GLU A 118 4.40 -3.13 3.20
C GLU A 118 3.48 -2.93 4.41
N ALA A 119 2.33 -2.26 4.22
CA ALA A 119 1.36 -2.08 5.28
C ALA A 119 0.74 -3.40 5.74
N MET A 120 0.47 -4.33 4.81
CA MET A 120 -0.02 -5.67 5.12
C MET A 120 1.04 -6.50 5.86
N ASN A 121 2.29 -6.43 5.41
CA ASN A 121 3.41 -7.14 6.04
C ASN A 121 3.67 -6.62 7.46
N ARG A 122 3.58 -5.29 7.70
CA ARG A 122 3.64 -4.73 9.06
C ARG A 122 2.51 -5.24 9.95
N ARG A 123 1.28 -5.37 9.41
CA ARG A 123 0.14 -5.94 10.16
C ARG A 123 0.33 -7.42 10.48
N LEU A 124 0.92 -8.19 9.57
CA LEU A 124 1.25 -9.60 9.79
C LEU A 124 2.38 -9.76 10.83
N ALA A 125 3.40 -8.91 10.78
CA ALA A 125 4.47 -8.87 11.77
C ALA A 125 3.97 -8.47 13.18
N SER A 126 2.92 -7.64 13.27
CA SER A 126 2.25 -7.34 14.55
C SER A 126 1.25 -8.41 15.01
N ASN A 127 0.89 -9.36 14.14
CA ASN A 127 -0.06 -10.45 14.39
C ASN A 127 0.64 -11.82 14.49
N SER A 128 1.90 -11.87 14.95
CA SER A 128 2.34 -13.10 15.61
C SER A 128 1.29 -13.40 16.69
N PRO A 129 0.65 -14.58 16.72
CA PRO A 129 -0.24 -14.92 17.82
C PRO A 129 0.61 -14.76 19.07
N VAL A 130 0.32 -13.73 19.86
CA VAL A 130 0.89 -13.57 21.19
C VAL A 130 0.29 -14.74 21.94
N LEU A 131 0.98 -15.88 21.93
CA LEU A 131 0.70 -16.95 22.86
C LEU A 131 0.69 -16.27 24.23
N PRO A 132 -0.41 -16.38 24.97
CA PRO A 132 -0.58 -15.58 26.17
C PRO A 132 0.56 -15.97 27.12
N GLN A 133 1.44 -15.01 27.40
CA GLN A 133 2.67 -15.23 28.12
C GLN A 133 2.34 -15.76 29.52
N ALA A 134 2.93 -16.87 29.95
CA ALA A 134 2.72 -17.31 31.33
C ALA A 134 3.36 -16.31 32.30
N PHE A 135 2.66 -15.93 33.36
CA PHE A 135 3.19 -15.02 34.39
C PHE A 135 3.68 -15.75 35.65
N ALA A 136 3.34 -17.03 35.80
CA ALA A 136 3.73 -17.83 36.95
C ALA A 136 3.90 -19.31 36.57
N ARG A 137 4.79 -20.01 37.27
CA ARG A 137 4.98 -21.46 37.15
C ARG A 137 4.73 -22.14 38.49
N VAL A 138 4.08 -23.30 38.47
CA VAL A 138 3.80 -24.11 39.65
C VAL A 138 5.07 -24.79 40.15
N ASN A 139 5.49 -24.52 41.39
CA ASN A 139 6.74 -25.07 41.94
C ASN A 139 6.52 -26.34 42.78
N SER A 140 5.39 -26.44 43.48
CA SER A 140 5.08 -27.61 44.32
C SER A 140 3.60 -27.72 44.57
N ILE A 141 3.08 -28.95 44.63
CA ILE A 141 1.67 -29.24 44.90
C ILE A 141 1.59 -30.18 46.10
N SER A 142 0.74 -29.85 47.07
CA SER A 142 0.49 -30.73 48.22
C SER A 142 -0.46 -31.86 47.83
N PRO A 143 -0.18 -33.13 48.19
CA PRO A 143 -1.09 -34.25 47.97
C PRO A 143 -2.45 -33.99 48.64
N GLY A 144 -3.55 -34.22 47.90
CA GLY A 144 -4.92 -33.99 48.39
C GLY A 144 -5.36 -32.52 48.44
N SER A 145 -4.53 -31.58 47.95
CA SER A 145 -4.93 -30.18 47.77
C SER A 145 -5.89 -30.02 46.59
N PRO A 146 -6.68 -28.91 46.54
CA PRO A 146 -7.53 -28.60 45.39
C PRO A 146 -6.76 -28.60 44.06
N ALA A 147 -5.51 -28.10 44.05
CA ALA A 147 -4.63 -28.13 42.88
C ALA A 147 -4.21 -29.56 42.47
N SER A 148 -4.02 -30.47 43.43
CA SER A 148 -3.73 -31.89 43.12
C SER A 148 -4.95 -32.61 42.56
N ILE A 149 -6.16 -32.30 43.04
CA ILE A 149 -7.42 -32.89 42.56
C ILE A 149 -7.79 -32.33 41.18
N ALA A 150 -7.40 -31.08 40.91
CA ALA A 150 -7.50 -30.40 39.62
C ALA A 150 -6.67 -31.01 38.50
N GLY A 151 -5.68 -31.83 38.86
CA GLY A 151 -4.69 -32.30 37.91
C GLY A 151 -3.64 -31.26 37.51
N LEU A 152 -3.49 -30.16 38.25
CA LEU A 152 -2.30 -29.31 38.10
C LEU A 152 -1.05 -30.14 38.46
N GLN A 153 0.05 -29.87 37.76
CA GLN A 153 1.34 -30.50 37.96
C GLN A 153 2.43 -29.48 38.29
N VAL A 154 3.54 -29.97 38.83
CA VAL A 154 4.75 -29.16 39.00
C VAL A 154 5.27 -28.80 37.61
N ASP A 155 5.73 -27.56 37.44
CA ASP A 155 6.17 -26.94 36.20
C ASP A 155 5.06 -26.56 35.19
N ASP A 156 3.79 -26.58 35.61
CA ASP A 156 2.70 -26.00 34.84
C ASP A 156 2.82 -24.47 34.77
N GLU A 157 2.60 -23.93 33.58
CA GLU A 157 2.66 -22.50 33.28
C GLU A 157 1.26 -21.87 33.32
N ILE A 158 1.09 -20.91 34.24
CA ILE A 158 -0.18 -20.24 34.49
C ILE A 158 -0.25 -18.98 33.63
N VAL A 159 -1.31 -18.93 32.83
CA VAL A 159 -1.59 -17.84 31.89
C VAL A 159 -2.60 -16.86 32.48
N GLU A 160 -3.59 -17.37 33.23
CA GLU A 160 -4.66 -16.59 33.87
C GLU A 160 -5.12 -17.26 35.16
N PHE A 161 -5.40 -16.47 36.20
CA PHE A 161 -5.93 -16.93 37.48
C PHE A 161 -7.07 -16.03 37.94
N GLY A 162 -8.32 -16.44 37.69
CA GLY A 162 -9.52 -15.66 37.98
C GLY A 162 -9.50 -14.31 37.26
N SER A 163 -9.33 -13.22 38.02
CA SER A 163 -9.22 -11.85 37.49
C SER A 163 -7.78 -11.36 37.28
N VAL A 164 -6.78 -12.22 37.53
CA VAL A 164 -5.35 -11.90 37.40
C VAL A 164 -4.83 -12.44 36.09
N ASN A 165 -4.35 -11.53 35.24
CA ASN A 165 -3.69 -11.83 33.98
C ASN A 165 -2.26 -11.26 33.97
N THR A 166 -1.51 -11.51 32.90
CA THR A 166 -0.16 -10.95 32.67
C THR A 166 -0.06 -9.44 32.79
N GLN A 167 -1.14 -8.71 32.50
CA GLN A 167 -1.18 -7.25 32.53
C GLN A 167 -1.39 -6.69 33.95
N ASN A 168 -2.00 -7.47 34.85
CA ASN A 168 -2.38 -7.05 36.21
C ASN A 168 -1.59 -7.80 37.32
N PHE A 169 -0.71 -8.73 36.95
CA PHE A 169 0.11 -9.45 37.92
C PHE A 169 1.27 -8.57 38.42
N GLN A 170 1.22 -8.15 39.69
CA GLN A 170 2.28 -7.37 40.33
C GLN A 170 3.05 -8.19 41.37
N SER A 171 2.36 -9.11 42.06
CA SER A 171 2.93 -9.95 43.10
C SER A 171 2.06 -11.20 43.29
N VAL A 172 2.67 -12.27 43.78
CA VAL A 172 2.03 -13.51 44.25
C VAL A 172 0.90 -13.24 45.24
N GLN A 173 0.98 -12.14 45.98
CA GLN A 173 -0.05 -11.71 46.91
C GLN A 173 -1.39 -11.41 46.22
N ASN A 174 -1.38 -11.00 44.94
CA ASN A 174 -2.61 -10.74 44.19
C ASN A 174 -3.40 -12.04 43.97
N VAL A 175 -2.69 -13.14 43.66
CA VAL A 175 -3.28 -14.49 43.54
C VAL A 175 -3.82 -14.95 44.90
N GLY A 176 -3.05 -14.76 45.98
CA GLY A 176 -3.50 -15.07 47.33
C GLY A 176 -4.74 -14.28 47.77
N THR A 177 -4.86 -13.02 47.35
CA THR A 177 -6.01 -12.15 47.63
C THR A 177 -7.27 -12.63 46.90
N VAL A 178 -7.14 -13.06 45.63
CA VAL A 178 -8.25 -13.66 44.88
C VAL A 178 -8.71 -14.97 45.52
N VAL A 179 -7.77 -15.81 45.95
CA VAL A 179 -8.08 -17.04 46.70
C VAL A 179 -8.81 -16.71 48.00
N GLN A 180 -8.29 -15.76 48.79
CA GLN A 180 -8.89 -15.37 50.06
C GLN A 180 -10.27 -14.71 49.92
N HIS A 181 -10.51 -13.96 48.84
CA HIS A 181 -11.83 -13.40 48.53
C HIS A 181 -12.81 -14.44 47.98
N SER A 182 -12.30 -15.53 47.39
CA SER A 182 -13.12 -16.67 46.96
C SER A 182 -13.45 -17.64 48.11
N GLU A 183 -12.70 -17.59 49.21
CA GLU A 183 -12.95 -18.36 50.43
C GLU A 183 -14.22 -17.84 51.14
N GLY A 184 -15.34 -18.53 50.95
CA GLY A 184 -16.58 -18.33 51.73
C GLY A 184 -17.82 -17.86 50.95
N MET A 185 -17.72 -17.62 49.63
CA MET A 185 -18.91 -17.37 48.81
C MET A 185 -19.58 -18.69 48.39
N VAL A 186 -20.71 -19.01 49.04
CA VAL A 186 -21.58 -20.15 48.70
C VAL A 186 -22.49 -19.85 47.48
N SER A 187 -22.39 -18.66 46.89
CA SER A 187 -23.16 -18.26 45.71
C SER A 187 -22.43 -17.16 44.93
N GLY A 188 -21.58 -17.54 43.98
CA GLY A 188 -20.82 -16.59 43.16
C GLY A 188 -19.73 -17.32 42.41
N GLU A 189 -19.32 -16.78 41.27
CA GLU A 189 -18.67 -17.50 40.18
C GLU A 189 -17.40 -18.31 40.56
N PRO A 190 -17.21 -19.49 39.94
CA PRO A 190 -16.03 -20.33 40.10
C PRO A 190 -14.77 -19.61 39.59
N CYS A 191 -13.67 -19.65 40.33
CA CYS A 191 -12.39 -19.10 39.86
C CYS A 191 -11.85 -19.98 38.71
N GLU A 192 -11.69 -19.40 37.52
CA GLU A 192 -11.14 -20.10 36.36
C GLU A 192 -9.61 -19.94 36.33
N VAL A 193 -8.88 -21.03 36.09
CA VAL A 193 -7.43 -21.00 35.96
C VAL A 193 -7.06 -21.53 34.58
N GLY A 194 -6.46 -20.67 33.76
CA GLY A 194 -5.95 -21.03 32.44
C GLY A 194 -4.51 -21.52 32.54
N VAL A 195 -4.29 -22.78 32.14
CA VAL A 195 -2.97 -23.42 32.15
C VAL A 195 -2.62 -23.84 30.71
N SER A 196 -1.38 -23.62 30.29
CA SER A 196 -0.88 -24.16 29.02
C SER A 196 -0.23 -25.53 29.23
N PRO A 197 -0.59 -26.59 28.47
CA PRO A 197 0.04 -27.90 28.61
C PRO A 197 1.50 -27.89 28.17
N GLN A 198 2.35 -28.68 28.83
CA GLN A 198 3.74 -28.90 28.40
C GLN A 198 3.82 -29.65 27.05
N GLU A 199 4.88 -29.36 26.30
CA GLU A 199 5.24 -30.00 25.02
C GLU A 199 5.44 -31.52 25.23
N GLY A 200 4.40 -32.30 24.95
CA GLY A 200 4.40 -33.76 25.12
C GLY A 200 3.04 -34.39 25.44
N TYR A 201 1.99 -33.60 25.70
CA TYR A 201 0.66 -34.12 26.03
C TYR A 201 -0.28 -34.18 24.80
N ASN A 202 -0.97 -35.32 24.67
CA ASN A 202 -1.79 -35.72 23.52
C ASN A 202 -2.94 -34.72 23.23
N PRO A 203 -3.12 -34.21 21.99
CA PRO A 203 -4.07 -33.14 21.63
C PRO A 203 -5.56 -33.50 21.68
N GLN A 204 -5.94 -34.65 22.26
CA GLN A 204 -7.35 -35.04 22.46
C GLN A 204 -7.94 -34.57 23.79
N VAL A 205 -7.19 -33.84 24.60
CA VAL A 205 -7.69 -33.24 25.84
C VAL A 205 -8.03 -31.79 25.54
N GLU A 206 -9.28 -31.60 25.12
CA GLU A 206 -9.98 -30.33 24.94
C GLU A 206 -9.65 -29.37 26.11
N ASN A 207 -9.46 -28.08 25.86
CA ASN A 207 -9.19 -27.08 26.91
C ASN A 207 -10.16 -27.27 28.08
N HIS A 208 -9.73 -27.93 29.16
CA HIS A 208 -10.62 -28.24 30.27
C HIS A 208 -10.69 -27.03 31.19
N TRP A 209 -11.69 -26.18 30.95
CA TRP A 209 -12.16 -25.20 31.93
C TRP A 209 -12.69 -25.95 33.15
N SER A 210 -11.85 -26.16 34.15
CA SER A 210 -12.27 -26.79 35.40
C SER A 210 -12.87 -25.74 36.32
N ARG A 211 -14.14 -25.95 36.66
CA ARG A 211 -15.01 -25.01 37.36
C ARG A 211 -14.99 -25.31 38.87
N TRP A 212 -14.53 -24.38 39.71
CA TRP A 212 -14.29 -24.63 41.14
C TRP A 212 -15.36 -24.07 42.07
N THR A 213 -15.90 -24.90 42.95
CA THR A 213 -16.62 -24.46 44.16
C THR A 213 -15.71 -24.72 45.37
N ALA A 214 -15.27 -23.66 46.05
CA ALA A 214 -14.40 -23.76 47.21
C ALA A 214 -15.14 -24.44 48.38
N GLN A 215 -14.63 -25.58 48.86
CA GLN A 215 -14.91 -26.05 50.22
C GLN A 215 -13.72 -25.74 51.12
N PRO A 216 -13.97 -25.36 52.40
CA PRO A 216 -12.95 -24.76 53.24
C PRO A 216 -12.12 -25.86 53.88
N SER A 217 -10.80 -25.86 53.67
CA SER A 217 -9.83 -25.98 54.75
C SER A 217 -8.40 -26.19 54.24
N LEU A 218 -7.49 -25.47 54.92
CA LEU A 218 -6.06 -25.71 55.07
C LEU A 218 -5.15 -25.36 53.87
N LEU A 219 -4.75 -24.08 53.84
CA LEU A 219 -3.34 -23.65 53.92
C LEU A 219 -2.31 -24.26 52.93
N ALA A 220 -2.72 -24.67 51.73
CA ALA A 220 -1.83 -25.36 50.79
C ALA A 220 -1.56 -24.63 49.47
N LEU A 221 -1.51 -23.30 49.48
CA LEU A 221 -1.16 -22.51 48.28
C LEU A 221 -0.17 -21.38 48.58
N LEU A 222 0.81 -21.65 49.45
CA LEU A 222 1.89 -20.70 49.74
C LEU A 222 3.26 -21.27 49.37
N VAL A 223 3.44 -21.66 48.10
CA VAL A 223 4.76 -21.80 47.46
C VAL A 223 4.73 -21.40 45.96
N LEU A 224 3.85 -20.48 45.57
CA LEU A 224 3.64 -20.15 44.15
C LEU A 224 4.14 -18.75 43.79
N ALA A 225 5.45 -18.57 43.69
CA ALA A 225 6.08 -18.07 42.45
C ALA A 225 7.56 -17.80 42.69
N GLN A 226 8.41 -18.51 41.95
CA GLN A 226 9.68 -17.94 41.55
C GLN A 226 9.42 -17.19 40.24
N ARG A 227 9.67 -15.89 40.27
CA ARG A 227 9.69 -14.99 39.12
C ARG A 227 10.59 -15.58 38.03
N LEU A 228 10.09 -15.81 36.83
CA LEU A 228 10.93 -15.97 35.64
C LEU A 228 10.54 -14.90 34.63
N LEU A 229 11.48 -13.96 34.48
CA LEU A 229 11.58 -12.81 33.56
C LEU A 229 10.52 -11.71 33.73
#